data_AF-A0AAV1P517-F1
#
_entry.id   AF-A0AAV1P517-F1
#
_cell.length_a   1.000
_cell.length_b   1.000
_cell.length_c   1.000
_cell.angle_alpha   90.00
_cell.angle_beta   90.00
_cell.angle_gamma   90.00
#
_symmetry.space_group_name_H-M   'P 1'
#
loop_
_entity.id
_entity.type
_entity.pdbx_description
1 polymer ?
#
loop_
_entity_poly.entity_id
_entity_poly.type
_entity_poly.pdbx_seq_one_letter_code
_entity_poly.pdbx_strand_id
1 'polypeptide(L)'
;MAGRILRKIKERVRNLELQKAKQHLLMKTASGHQPLQHVREGKIHQQLNHFSQQDISTFPQLQQILTRVNEAYWQCPDGPVFLFIGGEGPLFEFDVLAVA
;
A
#
# COMPACT_ATOMS: atom_id res chain seq x y z
N MET A 1 -6.66 3.06 -31.02
CA MET A 1 -5.19 3.14 -30.88
C MET A 1 -4.71 3.96 -29.67
N ALA A 2 -5.33 5.10 -29.34
CA ALA A 2 -4.92 5.98 -28.24
C ALA A 2 -4.85 5.31 -26.84
N GLY A 3 -5.80 4.43 -26.49
CA GLY A 3 -5.83 3.78 -25.17
C GLY A 3 -4.62 2.88 -24.87
N ARG A 4 -4.01 2.25 -25.89
CA ARG A 4 -2.80 1.43 -25.71
C ARG A 4 -1.56 2.27 -25.40
N ILE A 5 -1.49 3.47 -25.99
CA ILE A 5 -0.37 4.41 -25.76
C ILE A 5 -0.47 4.98 -24.35
N LEU A 6 -1.65 5.45 -23.95
CA LEU A 6 -1.89 5.95 -22.59
C LEU A 6 -1.56 4.90 -21.52
N ARG A 7 -1.95 3.64 -21.74
CA ARG A 7 -1.62 2.54 -20.82
C ARG A 7 -0.11 2.34 -20.67
N LYS A 8 0.64 2.31 -21.77
CA LYS A 8 2.11 2.19 -21.75
C LYS A 8 2.77 3.38 -21.04
N ILE A 9 2.24 4.60 -21.19
CA ILE A 9 2.74 5.78 -20.49
C ILE A 9 2.52 5.63 -18.98
N LYS A 10 1.29 5.28 -18.55
CA LYS A 10 0.97 5.03 -17.14
C LYS A 10 1.86 3.94 -16.52
N GLU A 11 2.04 2.82 -17.23
CA GLU A 11 2.94 1.74 -16.82
C GLU A 11 4.39 2.23 -16.63
N ARG A 12 4.89 3.07 -17.54
CA ARG A 12 6.26 3.59 -17.47
C ARG A 12 6.47 4.58 -16.32
N VAL A 13 5.54 5.52 -16.13
CA VAL A 13 5.58 6.49 -15.01
C VAL A 13 5.64 5.74 -13.69
N ARG A 14 4.76 4.77 -13.52
CA ARG A 14 4.71 3.92 -12.35
C ARG A 14 6.00 3.16 -12.09
N ASN A 15 6.59 2.56 -13.13
CA ASN A 15 7.86 1.83 -12.98
C ASN A 15 9.00 2.75 -12.51
N LEU A 16 9.02 4.01 -12.97
CA LEU A 16 9.99 4.99 -12.51
C LEU A 16 9.78 5.39 -11.05
N GLU A 17 8.53 5.58 -10.63
CA GLU A 17 8.19 5.86 -9.22
C GLU A 17 8.61 4.70 -8.31
N LEU A 18 8.30 3.45 -8.71
CA LEU A 18 8.71 2.23 -8.03
C LEU A 18 10.23 2.13 -7.89
N GLN A 19 10.98 2.45 -8.96
CA GLN A 19 12.45 2.45 -8.91
C GLN A 19 13.01 3.50 -7.95
N LYS A 20 12.46 4.72 -7.96
CA LYS A 20 12.86 5.79 -7.03
C LYS A 20 12.61 5.40 -5.58
N ALA A 21 11.43 4.87 -5.29
CA ALA A 21 11.08 4.41 -3.94
C ALA A 21 12.03 3.30 -3.45
N LYS A 22 12.34 2.32 -4.31
CA LYS A 22 13.32 1.26 -4.01
C LYS A 22 14.72 1.82 -3.70
N GLN A 23 15.21 2.76 -4.50
CA GLN A 23 16.51 3.38 -4.26
C GLN A 23 16.54 4.15 -2.94
N HIS A 24 15.47 4.90 -2.64
CA HIS A 24 15.37 5.64 -1.39
C HIS A 24 15.36 4.72 -0.16
N LEU A 25 14.66 3.59 -0.24
CA LEU A 25 14.65 2.56 0.80
C LEU A 25 16.05 1.96 0.99
N LEU A 26 16.73 1.58 -0.09
CA LEU A 26 18.09 1.03 -0.03
C LEU A 26 19.08 2.00 0.64
N MET A 27 18.97 3.30 0.36
CA MET A 27 19.79 4.33 1.03
C MET A 27 19.50 4.40 2.53
N LYS A 28 18.22 4.38 2.95
CA LYS A 28 17.84 4.35 4.38
C LYS A 28 18.37 3.09 5.08
N THR A 29 18.26 1.92 4.44
CA THR A 29 18.81 0.66 4.97
C THR A 29 20.34 0.69 5.10
N ALA A 30 21.04 1.25 4.11
CA ALA A 30 22.50 1.40 4.16
C ALA A 30 22.96 2.36 5.28
N SER A 31 22.13 3.33 5.67
CA SER A 31 22.37 4.21 6.82
C SER A 31 22.02 3.58 8.18
N GLY A 32 21.67 2.29 8.22
CA GLY A 32 21.34 1.54 9.44
C GLY A 32 19.87 1.63 9.88
N HIS A 33 19.03 2.39 9.18
CA HIS A 33 17.59 2.45 9.46
C HIS A 33 16.85 1.26 8.82
N GLN A 34 16.01 0.55 9.58
CA GLN A 34 15.17 -0.55 9.08
C GLN A 34 13.68 -0.16 9.02
N PRO A 35 13.25 0.68 8.06
CA PRO A 35 11.89 1.23 8.03
C PRO A 35 10.79 0.17 7.82
N LEU A 36 11.11 -1.01 7.27
CA LEU A 36 10.15 -2.11 7.10
C LEU A 36 9.96 -2.99 8.35
N GLN A 37 10.82 -2.88 9.36
CA GLN A 37 10.76 -3.73 10.56
C GLN A 37 9.44 -3.60 11.32
N HIS A 38 8.82 -2.42 11.26
CA HIS A 38 7.59 -2.09 11.96
C HIS A 38 6.34 -2.31 11.12
N VAL A 39 6.49 -2.72 9.86
CA VAL A 39 5.37 -2.97 8.95
C VAL A 39 4.90 -4.40 9.13
N ARG A 40 3.70 -4.57 9.69
CA ARG A 40 3.07 -5.89 9.84
C ARG A 40 2.05 -6.12 8.75
N GLU A 41 1.95 -7.36 8.25
CA GLU A 41 0.87 -7.76 7.35
C GLU A 41 -0.36 -8.17 8.15
N GLY A 42 -1.47 -7.46 7.99
CA GLY A 42 -2.78 -7.92 8.49
C GLY A 42 -3.64 -8.58 7.40
N LYS A 43 -4.80 -9.10 7.78
CA LYS A 43 -5.80 -9.64 6.85
C LYS A 43 -7.18 -9.10 7.22
N ILE A 44 -7.88 -8.54 6.23
CA ILE A 44 -9.28 -8.11 6.37
C ILE A 44 -10.11 -8.88 5.35
N HIS A 45 -11.26 -9.38 5.78
CA HIS A 45 -12.26 -9.96 4.89
C HIS A 45 -13.25 -8.86 4.52
N GLN A 46 -13.37 -8.57 3.23
CA GLN A 46 -14.35 -7.60 2.73
C GLN A 46 -15.53 -8.34 2.10
N GLN A 47 -16.70 -7.73 2.19
CA GLN A 47 -17.87 -8.22 1.47
C GLN A 47 -17.60 -8.11 -0.03
N LEU A 48 -18.02 -9.13 -0.78
CA LEU A 48 -17.91 -9.11 -2.22
C LEU A 48 -18.84 -8.07 -2.85
N ASN A 49 -20.01 -7.86 -2.23
CA ASN A 49 -21.02 -6.94 -2.72
C ASN A 49 -21.65 -6.11 -1.59
N HIS A 50 -21.18 -4.88 -1.42
CA HIS A 50 -21.72 -3.95 -0.43
C HIS A 50 -23.13 -3.42 -0.75
N PHE A 51 -23.67 -3.67 -1.96
CA PHE A 51 -24.98 -3.20 -2.38
C PHE A 51 -26.10 -4.22 -2.16
N SER A 52 -25.75 -5.48 -1.88
CA SER A 52 -26.72 -6.54 -1.57
C SER A 52 -26.58 -6.99 -0.13
N GLN A 53 -27.58 -6.69 0.70
CA GLN A 53 -27.60 -7.12 2.09
C GLN A 53 -27.84 -8.64 2.26
N GLN A 54 -28.28 -9.31 1.20
CA GLN A 54 -28.53 -10.76 1.20
C GLN A 54 -27.26 -11.56 0.88
N ASP A 55 -26.30 -10.93 0.19
CA ASP A 55 -25.04 -11.55 -0.17
C ASP A 55 -24.01 -11.36 0.94
N ILE A 56 -23.89 -12.38 1.80
CA ILE A 56 -22.90 -12.42 2.87
C ILE A 56 -21.53 -12.93 2.42
N SER A 57 -21.34 -13.16 1.11
CA SER A 57 -20.07 -13.64 0.61
C SER A 57 -18.99 -12.61 0.87
N THR A 58 -17.90 -13.08 1.48
CA THR A 58 -16.71 -12.29 1.69
C THR A 58 -15.61 -12.85 0.82
N PHE A 59 -14.86 -11.98 0.17
CA PHE A 59 -13.58 -12.38 -0.34
C PHE A 59 -12.54 -11.99 0.71
N PRO A 60 -11.57 -12.87 0.99
CA PRO A 60 -10.45 -12.45 1.78
C PRO A 60 -9.74 -11.46 0.86
N GLN A 61 -9.67 -10.19 1.26
CA GLN A 61 -8.98 -9.16 0.51
C GLN A 61 -7.47 -9.42 0.68
N LEU A 62 -7.03 -10.58 0.19
CA LEU A 62 -5.73 -11.16 0.47
C LEU A 62 -4.71 -10.41 -0.37
N GLN A 63 -3.79 -9.74 0.33
CA GLN A 63 -2.39 -10.20 0.42
C GLN A 63 -1.34 -9.10 0.22
N GLN A 64 -1.65 -7.91 -0.30
CA GLN A 64 -0.55 -6.94 -0.57
C GLN A 64 -0.62 -5.58 0.10
N ILE A 65 -1.74 -5.13 0.67
CA ILE A 65 -1.89 -3.67 0.74
C ILE A 65 -2.52 -3.10 1.99
N LEU A 66 -3.82 -3.27 2.22
CA LEU A 66 -4.55 -2.33 3.09
C LEU A 66 -4.29 -2.49 4.59
N THR A 67 -3.48 -3.48 4.96
CA THR A 67 -3.24 -3.89 6.35
C THR A 67 -1.77 -3.86 6.69
N ARG A 68 -0.96 -3.13 5.92
CA ARG A 68 0.40 -2.80 6.34
C ARG A 68 0.34 -1.65 7.34
N VAL A 69 0.30 -2.02 8.61
CA VAL A 69 0.28 -1.06 9.71
C VAL A 69 1.71 -0.72 10.06
N ASN A 70 2.05 0.57 10.00
CA ASN A 70 3.28 1.11 10.56
C ASN A 70 2.96 1.83 11.86
N GLU A 71 3.18 1.15 12.99
CA GLU A 71 2.91 1.71 14.31
C GLU A 71 4.11 2.47 14.90
N ALA A 72 5.24 2.55 14.19
CA ALA A 72 6.49 3.11 14.73
C ALA A 72 6.35 4.55 15.26
N TYR A 73 5.40 5.31 14.71
CA TYR A 73 5.13 6.70 15.07
C TYR A 73 3.72 6.94 15.60
N TRP A 74 2.93 5.87 15.78
CA TRP A 74 1.56 6.01 16.24
C TRP A 74 1.51 6.12 17.76
N GLN A 75 1.01 7.25 18.27
CA GLN A 75 0.82 7.50 19.69
C GLN A 75 -0.44 6.79 20.21
N CYS A 76 -0.45 5.47 20.29
CA CYS A 76 -1.65 4.72 20.73
C CYS A 76 -2.01 5.01 22.21
N PRO A 77 -3.29 5.24 22.57
CA PRO A 77 -4.47 5.23 21.70
C PRO A 77 -4.84 6.60 21.10
N ASP A 78 -4.19 7.69 21.53
CA ASP A 78 -4.65 9.07 21.30
C ASP A 78 -4.19 9.70 19.97
N GLY A 79 -3.28 9.04 19.27
CA GLY A 79 -2.65 9.51 18.04
C GLY A 79 -3.51 9.27 16.79
N PRO A 80 -3.38 10.13 15.76
CA PRO A 80 -4.14 9.99 14.53
C PRO A 80 -3.71 8.75 13.73
N VAL A 81 -4.65 8.18 12.98
CA VAL A 81 -4.41 7.08 12.05
C VAL A 81 -4.35 7.64 10.62
N PHE A 82 -3.24 7.37 9.92
CA PHE A 82 -3.09 7.72 8.51
C PHE A 82 -3.45 6.51 7.64
N LEU A 83 -4.47 6.67 6.79
CA LEU A 83 -4.92 5.63 5.87
C LEU A 83 -4.47 5.96 4.44
N PHE A 84 -3.67 5.08 3.86
CA PHE A 84 -3.37 5.12 2.43
C PHE A 84 -4.38 4.27 1.66
N ILE A 85 -5.17 4.92 0.80
CA ILE A 85 -6.13 4.25 -0.07
C ILE A 85 -5.51 4.10 -1.44
N GLY A 86 -5.35 2.85 -1.88
CA GLY A 86 -4.78 2.58 -3.18
C GLY A 86 -5.68 2.96 -4.36
N GLY A 87 -5.02 3.34 -5.46
CA GLY A 87 -5.66 3.53 -6.76
C GLY A 87 -5.70 2.25 -7.61
N GLU A 88 -5.80 2.42 -8.93
CA GLU A 88 -5.95 1.34 -9.92
C GLU A 88 -4.72 0.41 -10.10
N GLY A 89 -3.69 0.53 -9.26
CA GLY A 89 -2.47 -0.27 -9.36
C GLY A 89 -2.24 -1.16 -8.14
N PRO A 90 -1.47 -2.28 -8.25
CA PRO A 90 -0.84 -2.90 -7.10
C PRO A 90 -0.17 -1.90 -6.17
N LEU A 91 -0.22 -2.21 -4.91
CA LEU A 91 0.34 -1.35 -3.88
C LEU A 91 1.47 -2.14 -3.25
N PHE A 92 2.48 -1.42 -2.81
CA PHE A 92 3.76 -1.98 -2.46
C PHE A 92 4.15 -1.57 -1.03
N GLU A 93 5.18 -2.22 -0.49
CA GLU A 93 5.59 -2.00 0.91
C GLU A 93 6.06 -0.58 1.19
N PHE A 94 6.54 0.13 0.18
CA PHE A 94 6.96 1.51 0.32
C PHE A 94 5.79 2.51 0.31
N ASP A 95 4.59 2.11 -0.14
CA ASP A 95 3.41 3.00 -0.13
C ASP A 95 2.98 3.34 1.30
N VAL A 96 3.32 2.49 2.28
CA VAL A 96 3.04 2.71 3.71
C VAL A 96 4.20 3.37 4.48
N LEU A 97 5.33 3.64 3.81
CA LEU A 97 6.51 4.27 4.41
C LEU A 97 6.52 5.80 4.24
N ALA A 98 5.53 6.37 3.55
CA ALA A 98 5.51 7.77 3.14
C ALA A 98 5.21 8.78 4.26
N VAL A 99 5.26 8.38 5.53
CA VAL A 99 5.03 9.28 6.67
C VAL A 99 6.24 9.21 7.61
N ALA A 100 7.21 10.09 7.35
CA ALA A 100 8.19 10.63 8.29
C ALA A 100 8.84 11.87 7.65
#